data_AF-A0AAD3ALW0-F1
#
_entry.id   AF-A0AAD3ALW0-F1
#
_cell.length_a   1.000
_cell.length_b   1.000
_cell.length_c   1.000
_cell.angle_alpha   90.00
_cell.angle_beta   90.00
_cell.angle_gamma   90.00
#
_symmetry.space_group_name_H-M   'P 1'
#
loop_
_entity.id
_entity.type
_entity.pdbx_description
1 polymer ?
#
loop_
_entity_poly.entity_id
_entity_poly.type
_entity_poly.pdbx_seq_one_letter_code
_entity_poly.pdbx_strand_id
1 'polypeptide(L)' 'MINGQTIKTLPPSHSLTVNGFICGVDNSGTTACKDPQGRGFVLSPHGSGWLPHV' A
#
# COMPACT_ATOMS: atom_id res chain seq x y z
N MET A 1 7.03 1.56 14.60
CA MET A 1 5.91 0.79 15.19
C MET A 1 4.64 1.59 15.00
N ILE A 2 3.52 0.95 14.68
CA ILE A 2 2.20 1.59 14.67
C ILE A 2 1.39 0.84 15.74
N ASN A 3 0.78 1.56 16.67
CA ASN A 3 0.08 0.96 17.83
C ASN A 3 0.92 -0.06 18.63
N GLY A 4 2.23 0.16 18.79
CA GLY A 4 3.10 -0.76 19.56
C GLY A 4 3.37 -2.11 18.89
N GLN A 5 2.91 -2.31 17.66
CA GLN A 5 3.21 -3.50 16.87
C GLN A 5 4.41 -3.24 15.97
N THR A 6 5.34 -4.20 15.95
CA THR A 6 6.44 -4.22 14.99
C THR A 6 5.86 -4.38 13.59
N ILE A 7 6.06 -3.37 12.75
CA ILE A 7 5.66 -3.41 11.35
C ILE A 7 6.60 -4.38 10.65
N LYS A 8 6.07 -5.53 10.24
CA LYS A 8 6.79 -6.41 9.30
C LYS A 8 6.71 -5.75 7.94
N THR A 9 7.86 -5.43 7.37
CA THR A 9 7.96 -5.03 5.97
C THR A 9 7.45 -6.17 5.12
N LEU A 10 6.56 -5.85 4.18
CA LEU A 10 6.18 -6.83 3.19
C LEU A 10 7.36 -7.11 2.28
N PRO A 11 7.56 -8.39 1.89
CA PRO A 11 8.54 -8.69 0.86
C PRO A 11 8.14 -7.97 -0.43
N PRO A 12 9.11 -7.54 -1.24
CA PRO A 12 8.81 -6.96 -2.55
C PRO A 12 7.92 -7.87 -3.40
N SER A 13 7.14 -7.27 -4.30
CA SER A 13 6.19 -7.96 -5.19
C SER A 13 5.12 -8.79 -4.47
N HIS A 14 4.77 -8.44 -3.23
CA HIS A 14 3.68 -9.06 -2.48
C HIS A 14 2.48 -8.13 -2.36
N SER A 15 1.30 -8.74 -2.25
CA SER A 15 0.08 -8.05 -1.87
C SER A 15 -0.46 -8.55 -0.54
N LEU A 16 -1.12 -7.67 0.19
CA LEU A 16 -1.87 -7.96 1.41
C LEU A 16 -3.30 -7.49 1.22
N THR A 17 -4.24 -8.25 1.78
CA THR A 17 -5.62 -7.80 1.93
C THR A 17 -5.92 -7.66 3.42
N VAL A 18 -6.30 -6.45 3.85
CA VAL A 18 -6.66 -6.16 5.25
C VAL A 18 -7.91 -5.30 5.24
N ASN A 19 -8.98 -5.75 5.91
CA ASN A 19 -10.25 -5.02 6.00
C ASN A 19 -10.80 -4.55 4.63
N GLY A 20 -10.58 -5.35 3.59
CA GLY A 20 -10.99 -5.02 2.21
C GLY A 20 -10.07 -4.05 1.47
N PHE A 21 -9.04 -3.51 2.12
CA PHE A 21 -7.96 -2.81 1.43
C PHE A 21 -7.00 -3.83 0.81
N ILE A 22 -6.61 -3.61 -0.43
CA ILE A 22 -5.58 -4.39 -1.12
C ILE A 22 -4.37 -3.48 -1.27
N CYS A 23 -3.26 -3.82 -0.63
CA CYS A 23 -2.00 -3.10 -0.79
C CYS A 23 -0.95 -3.99 -1.44
N GLY A 24 -0.15 -3.44 -2.34
CA GLY A 24 0.97 -4.11 -2.98
C GLY A 24 2.24 -3.28 -2.84
N VAL A 25 3.37 -3.96 -2.73
CA VAL A 25 4.71 -3.36 -2.80
C VAL A 25 5.42 -3.86 -4.04
N ASP A 26 6.08 -3.00 -4.79
CA ASP A 26 6.94 -3.40 -5.90
C ASP A 26 8.43 -3.42 -5.49
N ASN A 27 9.31 -3.77 -6.43
CA ASN A 27 10.75 -3.80 -6.19
C ASN A 27 11.41 -2.41 -6.20
N SER A 28 10.68 -1.36 -6.59
CA SER A 28 11.17 0.02 -6.58
C SER A 28 10.94 0.72 -5.25
N GLY A 29 10.28 0.04 -4.29
CA GLY A 29 9.88 0.64 -3.01
C GLY A 29 8.58 1.42 -3.12
N THR A 30 7.82 1.23 -4.20
CA THR A 30 6.49 1.80 -4.36
C THR A 30 5.47 0.92 -3.66
N THR A 31 4.67 1.52 -2.78
CA THR A 31 3.50 0.88 -2.16
C THR A 31 2.25 1.49 -2.75
N ALA A 32 1.35 0.67 -3.28
CA ALA A 32 0.04 1.12 -3.75
C ALA A 32 -1.06 0.38 -2.97
N CYS A 33 -2.06 1.11 -2.50
CA CYS A 33 -3.21 0.56 -1.79
C CYS A 33 -4.51 0.96 -2.50
N LYS A 34 -5.45 0.03 -2.62
CA LYS A 34 -6.81 0.22 -3.11
C LYS A 34 -7.80 -0.08 -1.99
N ASP A 35 -8.77 0.80 -1.79
CA ASP A 35 -9.87 0.59 -0.85
C ASP A 35 -11.06 -0.14 -1.51
N PRO A 36 -12.04 -0.63 -0.73
CA PRO A 36 -13.23 -1.31 -1.27
C PRO A 36 -14.10 -0.46 -2.20
N GLN A 37 -13.96 0.87 -2.17
CA GLN A 37 -14.71 1.81 -3.00
C GLN A 37 -14.00 2.10 -4.33
N GLY A 38 -12.82 1.50 -4.55
CA GLY A 38 -12.03 1.70 -5.75
C GLY A 38 -11.16 2.94 -5.72
N ARG A 39 -10.93 3.55 -4.55
CA ARG A 39 -9.99 4.67 -4.41
C ARG A 39 -8.61 4.13 -4.09
N GLY A 40 -7.59 4.74 -4.70
CA GLY A 40 -6.21 4.31 -4.55
C GLY A 40 -5.36 5.34 -3.82
N PHE A 41 -4.30 4.88 -3.19
CA PHE A 41 -3.21 5.74 -2.72
C PHE A 41 -1.87 5.08 -3.03
N VAL A 42 -0.89 5.88 -3.43
CA VAL A 42 0.45 5.43 -3.76
C VAL A 42 1.46 6.18 -2.90
N LEU A 43 2.38 5.43 -2.29
CA LEU A 43 3.62 5.91 -1.69
C LEU A 43 4.77 5.47 -2.60
N SER A 44 5.53 6.42 -3.14
CA SER A 44 6.76 6.10 -3.87
C SER A 44 7.89 7.06 -3.47
N PRO A 45 9.16 6.68 -3.70
CA PRO A 45 10.28 7.60 -3.52
C PRO A 45 10.20 8.85 -4.41
N HIS A 46 9.45 8.78 -5.51
CA HIS A 46 9.33 9.85 -6.51
C HIS A 46 8.12 10.76 -6.27
N GLY A 47 7.27 10.42 -5.29
CA GLY A 47 6.04 11.15 -5.00
C GLY A 47 4.97 10.25 -4.41
N SER A 48 4.09 10.84 -3.62
CA SER A 48 2.95 10.14 -3.00
C SER A 48 1.66 10.87 -3.31
N GLY A 49 0.56 10.15 -3.51
CA GLY A 49 -0.67 10.76 -3.93
C GLY A 49 -1.88 9.81 -3.96
N TRP A 50 -3.06 10.43 -3.98
CA TRP A 50 -4.33 9.74 -4.11
C TRP A 50 -4.68 9.56 -5.59
N LEU A 51 -5.17 8.37 -5.92
CA LEU A 51 -5.75 8.04 -7.21
C LEU A 51 -7.27 7.99 -7.03
N PRO A 52 -8.04 8.88 -7.69
CA PRO A 52 -9.47 9.00 -7.47
C PRO A 52 -10.25 7.74 -7.92
N HIS A 53 -9.65 6.93 -8.81
CA HIS A 53 -10.19 5.64 -9.23
C HIS A 53 -9.04 4.71 -9.64
N VAL A 54 -9.07 3.45 -9.19
CA VAL A 54 -8.09 2.39 -9.50
C VAL A 54 -8.74 1.02 -9.66
#